data_AF-A0A662M1S1-F1
#
_entry.id   AF-A0A662M1S1-F1
#
_cell.length_a   1.000
_cell.length_b   1.000
_cell.length_c   1.000
_cell.angle_alpha   90.00
_cell.angle_beta   90.00
_cell.angle_gamma   90.00
#
_symmetry.space_group_name_H-M   'P 1'
#
loop_
_entity.id
_entity.type
_entity.pdbx_description
1 polymer ?
#
loop_
_entity_poly.entity_id
_entity_poly.type
_entity_poly.pdbx_seq_one_letter_code
_entity_poly.pdbx_strand_id
1 'polypeptide(L)'
;MDEWKSFPLEEDKEYLRQIVSNYFSIYDTKEDGNTFYINLPQDNTLDEKFEQLRLELRKIGFIPFLNYEGGEYILHIIKKPRVNTRPKWLNLLLFFTTIITTMLSGSMLFLTEWSVKSMLLPKNLINGLIFFSVPLMAILGIHELGHYFVSKKHNVAASLPFFIPIPPNPVLPLGTLGAVISMREPIPNRKALI
;
A
#
# COMPACT_ATOMS: atom_id res chain seq x y z
N MET A 1 -28.49 -2.46 -16.28
CA MET A 1 -27.45 -1.80 -17.09
C MET A 1 -27.30 -0.43 -16.46
N ASP A 2 -26.41 -0.32 -15.47
CA ASP A 2 -26.28 0.90 -14.67
C ASP A 2 -25.67 1.99 -15.54
N GLU A 3 -26.41 3.09 -15.73
CA GLU A 3 -25.92 4.29 -16.41
C GLU A 3 -24.66 4.79 -15.70
N TRP A 4 -23.54 4.76 -16.43
CA TRP A 4 -22.31 5.41 -16.00
C TRP A 4 -22.51 6.92 -16.09
N LYS A 5 -22.90 7.55 -14.97
CA LYS A 5 -22.82 9.02 -14.84
C LYS A 5 -21.35 9.41 -14.95
N SER A 6 -21.01 10.22 -15.94
CA SER A 6 -19.73 10.93 -16.00
C SER A 6 -19.69 11.90 -14.81
N PHE A 7 -19.03 11.50 -13.73
CA PHE A 7 -18.75 12.34 -12.58
C PHE A 7 -17.46 13.13 -12.85
N PRO A 8 -17.38 14.41 -12.46
CA PRO A 8 -18.08 15.07 -11.34
C PRO A 8 -19.39 15.76 -11.71
N LEU A 9 -20.28 15.92 -10.72
CA LEU A 9 -21.42 16.83 -10.83
C LEU A 9 -20.89 18.27 -10.96
N GLU A 10 -21.57 19.15 -11.70
CA GLU A 10 -21.17 20.56 -11.88
C GLU A 10 -20.86 21.27 -10.54
N GLU A 11 -21.61 20.97 -9.48
CA GLU A 11 -21.38 21.50 -8.11
C GLU A 11 -20.02 21.08 -7.52
N ASP A 12 -19.53 19.87 -7.82
CA ASP A 12 -18.23 19.40 -7.33
C ASP A 12 -17.08 20.14 -8.04
N LYS A 13 -17.26 20.53 -9.32
CA LYS A 13 -16.22 21.17 -10.14
C LYS A 13 -15.87 22.57 -9.65
N GLU A 14 -16.89 23.40 -9.40
CA GLU A 14 -16.68 24.77 -8.92
C GLU A 14 -16.09 24.79 -7.51
N TYR A 15 -16.55 23.87 -6.66
CA TYR A 15 -16.01 23.71 -5.31
C TYR A 15 -14.54 23.25 -5.31
N LEU A 16 -14.18 22.27 -6.16
CA LEU A 16 -12.80 21.85 -6.34
C LEU A 16 -11.91 22.99 -6.86
N ARG A 17 -12.42 23.78 -7.83
CA ARG A 17 -11.73 24.97 -8.35
C ARG A 17 -11.45 25.99 -7.24
N GLN A 18 -12.43 26.24 -6.37
CA GLN A 18 -12.28 27.15 -5.24
C GLN A 18 -11.24 26.68 -4.22
N ILE A 19 -11.21 25.38 -3.92
CA ILE A 19 -10.19 24.82 -3.01
C ILE A 19 -8.80 24.96 -3.63
N VAL A 20 -8.63 24.61 -4.91
CA VAL A 20 -7.33 24.70 -5.59
C VAL A 20 -6.85 26.15 -5.68
N SER A 21 -7.75 27.10 -5.98
CA SER A 21 -7.39 28.51 -6.13
C SER A 21 -6.90 29.17 -4.85
N ASN A 22 -7.25 28.63 -3.67
CA ASN A 22 -6.71 29.08 -2.38
C ASN A 22 -5.21 28.77 -2.22
N TYR A 23 -4.68 27.77 -2.94
CA TYR A 23 -3.29 27.34 -2.82
C TYR A 23 -2.45 27.64 -4.06
N PHE A 24 -3.04 27.55 -5.25
CA PHE A 24 -2.35 27.68 -6.53
C PHE A 24 -3.10 28.58 -7.50
N SER A 25 -2.35 29.36 -8.29
CA SER A 25 -2.94 30.15 -9.37
C SER A 25 -3.22 29.26 -10.57
N ILE A 26 -4.50 29.02 -10.85
CA ILE A 26 -4.98 28.23 -11.99
C ILE A 26 -4.94 29.11 -13.25
N TYR A 27 -4.19 28.71 -14.27
CA TYR A 27 -4.19 29.43 -15.55
C TYR A 27 -5.11 28.79 -16.60
N ASP A 28 -5.33 27.48 -16.51
CA ASP A 28 -6.24 26.78 -17.40
C ASP A 28 -6.92 25.60 -16.69
N THR A 29 -8.06 25.17 -17.19
CA THR A 29 -8.83 24.03 -16.67
C THR A 29 -9.36 23.20 -17.83
N LYS A 30 -9.02 21.91 -17.85
CA LYS A 30 -9.50 21.01 -18.91
C LYS A 30 -11.02 20.84 -18.82
N GLU A 31 -11.70 20.62 -19.95
CA GLU A 31 -13.17 20.47 -20.03
C GLU A 31 -13.75 19.38 -19.10
N ASP A 32 -12.94 18.38 -18.74
CA ASP A 32 -13.28 17.32 -17.78
C ASP A 32 -13.53 17.86 -16.34
N GLY A 33 -13.05 19.07 -16.02
CA GLY A 33 -13.26 19.74 -14.73
C GLY A 33 -12.44 19.18 -13.55
N ASN A 34 -11.68 18.11 -13.79
CA ASN A 34 -10.84 17.43 -12.79
C ASN A 34 -9.34 17.67 -12.98
N THR A 35 -8.95 18.38 -14.04
CA THR A 35 -7.54 18.66 -14.36
C THR A 35 -7.33 20.17 -14.41
N PHE A 36 -6.49 20.67 -13.52
CA PHE A 36 -6.17 22.08 -13.37
C PHE A 36 -4.71 22.30 -13.77
N TYR A 37 -4.49 23.27 -14.62
CA TYR A 37 -3.14 23.71 -14.96
C TYR A 37 -2.75 24.85 -14.01
N ILE A 38 -1.66 24.67 -13.27
CA ILE A 38 -1.29 25.56 -12.18
C ILE A 38 0.07 26.22 -12.42
N ASN A 39 0.16 27.50 -12.04
CA ASN A 39 1.43 28.18 -11.91
C ASN A 39 2.09 27.81 -10.59
N LEU A 40 3.39 27.51 -10.64
CA LEU A 40 4.18 27.30 -9.44
C LEU A 40 4.31 28.59 -8.64
N PRO A 41 4.23 28.53 -7.30
CA PRO A 41 4.78 29.60 -6.46
C PRO A 41 6.28 29.72 -6.77
N GLN A 42 6.79 30.95 -6.93
CA GLN A 42 8.23 31.18 -7.12
C GLN A 42 9.05 30.87 -5.85
N ASP A 43 8.36 30.69 -4.73
CA ASP A 43 8.93 30.36 -3.44
C ASP A 43 9.07 28.84 -3.27
N ASN A 44 10.06 28.41 -2.49
CA ASN A 44 10.35 26.99 -2.21
C ASN A 44 9.28 26.30 -1.31
N THR A 45 8.04 26.80 -1.32
CA THR A 45 6.89 26.40 -0.48
C THR A 45 5.92 25.46 -1.21
N LEU A 46 6.29 24.99 -2.42
CA LEU A 46 5.49 24.08 -3.23
C LEU A 46 4.99 22.87 -2.44
N ASP A 47 5.91 22.17 -1.77
CA ASP A 47 5.63 20.92 -1.08
C ASP A 47 4.65 21.14 0.08
N GLU A 48 4.79 22.25 0.82
CA GLU A 48 3.92 22.59 1.95
C GLU A 48 2.50 22.94 1.50
N LYS A 49 2.37 23.79 0.46
CA LYS A 49 1.06 24.16 -0.11
C LYS A 49 0.36 22.96 -0.73
N PHE A 50 1.11 22.10 -1.42
CA PHE A 50 0.57 20.88 -2.00
C PHE A 50 0.07 19.91 -0.92
N GLU A 51 0.82 19.72 0.16
CA GLU A 51 0.39 18.88 1.28
C GLU A 51 -0.86 19.44 1.98
N GLN A 52 -0.97 20.77 2.16
CA GLN A 52 -2.18 21.39 2.71
C GLN A 52 -3.40 21.17 1.82
N LEU A 53 -3.28 21.45 0.52
CA LEU A 53 -4.31 21.19 -0.48
C LEU A 53 -4.74 19.72 -0.45
N ARG A 54 -3.77 18.81 -0.41
CA ARG A 54 -4.01 17.36 -0.34
C ARG A 54 -4.79 16.98 0.91
N LEU A 55 -4.47 17.54 2.07
CA LEU A 55 -5.18 17.26 3.32
C LEU A 55 -6.62 17.75 3.30
N GLU A 56 -6.91 18.90 2.68
CA GLU A 56 -8.27 19.41 2.51
C GLU A 56 -9.07 18.57 1.52
N LEU A 57 -8.54 18.31 0.33
CA LEU A 57 -9.17 17.45 -0.67
C LEU A 57 -9.43 16.04 -0.13
N ARG A 58 -8.54 15.52 0.74
CA ARG A 58 -8.75 14.21 1.38
C ARG A 58 -9.99 14.17 2.28
N LYS A 59 -10.33 15.27 2.98
CA LYS A 59 -11.52 15.35 3.86
C LYS A 59 -12.81 15.22 3.07
N ILE A 60 -12.83 15.75 1.85
CA ILE A 60 -13.98 15.70 0.94
C ILE A 60 -13.97 14.46 0.04
N GLY A 61 -12.97 13.58 0.18
CA GLY A 61 -12.91 12.30 -0.53
C GLY A 61 -12.25 12.37 -1.92
N PHE A 62 -11.39 13.35 -2.15
CA PHE A 62 -10.61 13.52 -3.37
C PHE A 62 -9.10 13.44 -3.08
N ILE A 63 -8.30 13.14 -4.10
CA ILE A 63 -6.85 13.02 -4.02
C ILE A 63 -6.24 13.83 -5.18
N PRO A 64 -5.41 14.85 -4.90
CA PRO A 64 -4.67 15.56 -5.93
C PRO A 64 -3.38 14.83 -6.33
N PHE A 65 -2.98 15.00 -7.58
CA PHE A 65 -1.74 14.54 -8.17
C PHE A 65 -1.09 15.67 -8.92
N LEU A 66 0.21 15.84 -8.71
CA LEU A 66 1.00 16.80 -9.44
C LEU A 66 1.88 16.07 -10.46
N ASN A 67 1.62 16.30 -11.74
CA ASN A 67 2.43 15.80 -12.85
C ASN A 67 3.14 16.98 -13.53
N TYR A 68 4.34 16.73 -14.06
CA TYR A 68 5.06 17.70 -14.87
C TYR A 68 5.16 17.15 -16.30
N GLU A 69 4.44 17.77 -17.22
CA GLU A 69 4.40 17.37 -18.63
C GLU A 69 4.67 18.59 -19.51
N GLY A 70 5.59 18.46 -20.47
CA GLY A 70 5.80 19.49 -21.51
C GLY A 70 6.31 20.86 -21.04
N GLY A 71 6.75 21.01 -19.78
CA GLY A 71 7.14 22.32 -19.22
C GLY A 71 6.13 22.90 -18.23
N GLU A 72 4.98 22.24 -18.06
CA GLU A 72 3.85 22.74 -17.27
C GLU A 72 3.53 21.79 -16.10
N TYR A 73 2.99 22.37 -15.02
CA TYR A 73 2.55 21.61 -13.85
C TYR A 73 1.04 21.38 -13.92
N ILE A 74 0.67 20.11 -13.99
CA ILE A 74 -0.71 19.66 -14.15
C ILE A 74 -1.16 19.03 -12.83
N LEU A 75 -2.20 19.61 -12.25
CA LEU A 75 -2.86 19.10 -11.05
C LEU A 75 -4.09 18.28 -11.44
N HIS A 76 -4.00 16.95 -11.30
CA HIS A 76 -5.14 16.06 -11.51
C HIS A 76 -5.81 15.73 -10.18
N ILE A 77 -7.12 15.93 -10.09
CA ILE A 77 -7.92 15.57 -8.92
C ILE A 77 -8.76 14.36 -9.27
N ILE A 78 -8.60 13.27 -8.51
CA ILE A 78 -9.45 12.08 -8.66
C ILE A 78 -10.20 11.80 -7.37
N LYS A 79 -11.38 11.18 -7.48
CA LYS A 79 -12.10 10.68 -6.31
C LYS A 79 -11.33 9.55 -5.65
N LYS A 80 -11.25 9.57 -4.33
CA LYS A 80 -10.64 8.50 -3.54
C LYS A 80 -11.33 7.18 -3.88
N PRO A 81 -10.61 6.18 -4.44
CA PRO A 81 -11.23 4.90 -4.76
C PRO A 81 -11.77 4.26 -3.49
N ARG A 82 -12.98 3.71 -3.55
CA ARG A 82 -13.56 2.92 -2.46
C ARG A 82 -12.77 1.62 -2.34
N VAL A 83 -11.72 1.64 -1.53
CA VAL A 83 -10.95 0.43 -1.22
C VAL A 83 -11.76 -0.45 -0.30
N ASN A 84 -12.27 -1.57 -0.86
CA ASN A 84 -12.94 -2.59 -0.08
C ASN A 84 -11.93 -3.19 0.91
N THR A 85 -12.13 -2.93 2.20
CA THR A 85 -11.22 -3.42 3.22
C THR A 85 -11.48 -4.90 3.43
N ARG A 86 -10.52 -5.76 3.06
CA ARG A 86 -10.52 -7.16 3.50
C ARG A 86 -10.64 -7.19 5.03
N PRO A 87 -11.40 -8.15 5.60
CA PRO A 87 -11.62 -8.18 7.02
C PRO A 87 -10.32 -8.53 7.75
N LYS A 88 -10.04 -7.85 8.87
CA LYS A 88 -8.77 -7.96 9.61
C LYS A 88 -8.44 -9.38 10.06
N TRP A 89 -9.45 -10.22 10.29
CA TRP A 89 -9.28 -11.62 10.68
C TRP A 89 -8.57 -12.45 9.60
N LEU A 90 -8.71 -12.10 8.32
CA LEU A 90 -8.06 -12.80 7.21
C LEU A 90 -6.54 -12.66 7.29
N ASN A 91 -6.05 -11.47 7.64
CA ASN A 91 -4.61 -11.22 7.77
C ASN A 91 -4.02 -12.03 8.94
N LEU A 92 -4.78 -12.15 10.02
CA LEU A 92 -4.39 -12.95 11.18
C LEU A 92 -4.38 -14.45 10.84
N LEU A 93 -5.40 -14.93 10.11
CA LEU A 93 -5.45 -16.30 9.61
C LEU A 93 -4.22 -16.60 8.74
N LEU A 94 -3.94 -15.73 7.76
CA LEU A 94 -2.81 -15.88 6.84
C LEU A 94 -1.45 -15.85 7.55
N PHE A 95 -1.33 -15.02 8.58
CA PHE A 95 -0.13 -14.98 9.41
C PHE A 95 0.10 -16.32 10.12
N PHE A 96 -0.93 -16.86 10.79
CA PHE A 96 -0.81 -18.13 11.49
C PHE A 96 -0.59 -19.31 10.54
N THR A 97 -1.26 -19.34 9.39
CA THR A 97 -1.00 -20.39 8.40
C THR A 97 0.42 -20.30 7.85
N THR A 98 0.97 -19.09 7.68
CA THR A 98 2.36 -18.90 7.24
C THR A 98 3.37 -19.37 8.29
N ILE A 99 3.10 -19.13 9.59
CA ILE A 99 3.92 -19.70 10.66
C ILE A 99 3.91 -21.23 10.58
N ILE A 100 2.75 -21.84 10.38
CA ILE A 100 2.65 -23.31 10.28
C ILE A 100 3.43 -23.84 9.08
N THR A 101 3.27 -23.24 7.90
CA THR A 101 3.94 -23.71 6.68
C THR A 101 5.46 -23.48 6.72
N THR A 102 5.91 -22.35 7.26
CA THR A 102 7.34 -22.06 7.44
C THR A 102 7.96 -22.93 8.54
N MET A 103 7.25 -23.21 9.64
CA MET A 103 7.69 -24.14 10.69
C MET A 103 7.86 -25.55 10.13
N LEU A 104 6.87 -26.03 9.36
CA LEU A 104 6.93 -27.32 8.69
C LEU A 104 8.11 -27.36 7.70
N SER A 105 8.31 -26.32 6.90
CA SER A 105 9.45 -26.27 5.97
C SER A 105 10.79 -26.22 6.70
N GLY A 106 10.89 -25.47 7.79
CA GLY A 106 12.07 -25.42 8.65
C GLY A 106 12.38 -26.76 9.33
N SER A 107 11.36 -27.54 9.69
CA SER A 107 11.56 -28.88 10.25
C SER A 107 12.23 -29.85 9.28
N MET A 108 12.12 -29.61 7.96
CA MET A 108 12.81 -30.41 6.94
C MET A 108 14.34 -30.30 7.06
N LEU A 109 14.86 -29.21 7.60
CA LEU A 109 16.30 -28.99 7.81
C LEU A 109 16.89 -29.87 8.93
N PHE A 110 16.03 -30.42 9.80
CA PHE A 110 16.43 -31.20 10.97
C PHE A 110 16.02 -32.68 10.86
N LEU A 111 15.68 -33.14 9.65
CA LEU A 111 15.26 -34.53 9.42
C LEU A 111 16.46 -35.49 9.51
N THR A 112 16.30 -36.54 10.32
CA THR A 112 17.22 -37.69 10.33
C THR A 112 16.91 -38.67 9.19
N GLU A 113 15.64 -38.76 8.81
CA GLU A 113 15.11 -39.62 7.75
C GLU A 113 14.06 -38.85 6.97
N TRP A 114 14.00 -39.07 5.65
CA TRP A 114 13.01 -38.43 4.78
C TRP A 114 11.62 -39.05 4.97
N SER A 115 10.95 -38.68 6.06
CA SER A 115 9.65 -39.21 6.46
C SER A 115 8.79 -38.12 7.11
N VAL A 116 7.48 -38.14 6.80
CA VAL A 116 6.49 -37.26 7.42
C VAL A 116 6.47 -37.41 8.94
N LYS A 117 6.70 -38.62 9.46
CA LYS A 117 6.76 -38.86 10.91
C LYS A 117 7.95 -38.16 11.55
N SER A 118 9.08 -38.13 10.85
CA SER A 118 10.28 -37.42 11.29
C SER A 118 10.10 -35.90 11.25
N MET A 119 9.36 -35.41 10.26
CA MET A 119 9.00 -34.00 10.12
C MET A 119 8.09 -33.51 11.26
N LEU A 120 7.10 -34.33 11.64
CA LEU A 120 6.15 -34.01 12.71
C LEU A 120 6.67 -34.32 14.12
N LEU A 121 7.94 -34.72 14.28
CA LEU A 121 8.55 -34.88 15.59
C LEU A 121 8.53 -33.54 16.33
N PRO A 122 8.07 -33.50 17.60
CA PRO A 122 8.02 -32.26 18.37
C PRO A 122 9.36 -31.50 18.40
N LYS A 123 10.47 -32.24 18.50
CA LYS A 123 11.83 -31.67 18.46
C LYS A 123 12.12 -30.95 17.14
N ASN A 124 11.77 -31.54 16.00
CA ASN A 124 12.04 -30.97 14.68
C ASN A 124 11.10 -29.80 14.38
N LEU A 125 9.85 -29.86 14.83
CA LEU A 125 8.91 -28.74 14.75
C LEU A 125 9.37 -27.54 15.58
N ILE A 126 9.83 -27.76 16.82
CA ILE A 126 10.37 -26.69 17.68
C ILE A 126 11.63 -26.09 17.06
N ASN A 127 12.53 -26.92 16.54
CA ASN A 127 13.72 -26.42 15.85
C ASN A 127 13.37 -25.64 14.58
N GLY A 128 12.44 -26.14 13.77
CA GLY A 128 11.93 -25.45 12.59
C GLY A 128 11.22 -24.13 12.93
N LEU A 129 10.54 -24.06 14.07
CA LEU A 129 9.95 -22.82 14.56
C LEU A 129 11.03 -21.81 14.96
N ILE A 130 11.93 -22.20 15.86
CA ILE A 130 12.89 -21.28 16.50
C ILE A 130 13.99 -20.85 15.52
N PHE A 131 14.58 -21.78 14.78
CA PHE A 131 15.77 -21.50 13.96
C PHE A 131 15.43 -21.09 12.53
N PHE A 132 14.18 -21.24 12.10
CA PHE A 132 13.79 -20.95 10.72
C PHE A 132 12.57 -20.03 10.63
N SER A 133 11.41 -20.46 11.12
CA SER A 133 10.16 -19.71 11.00
C SER A 133 10.24 -18.34 11.70
N VAL A 134 10.71 -18.28 12.94
CA VAL A 134 10.81 -17.02 13.71
C VAL A 134 11.75 -16.00 13.03
N PRO A 135 13.01 -16.33 12.66
CA PRO A 135 13.87 -15.41 11.94
C PRO A 135 13.28 -14.95 10.60
N LEU A 136 12.71 -15.88 9.81
CA LEU A 136 12.13 -15.56 8.50
C LEU A 136 10.92 -14.62 8.65
N MET A 137 10.01 -14.92 9.57
CA MET A 137 8.85 -14.08 9.86
C MET A 137 9.26 -12.72 10.43
N ALA A 138 10.36 -12.65 11.19
CA ALA A 138 10.90 -11.39 11.69
C ALA A 138 11.41 -10.52 10.54
N ILE A 139 12.18 -11.08 9.60
CA ILE A 139 12.70 -10.32 8.45
C ILE A 139 11.55 -9.80 7.58
N LEU A 140 10.62 -10.68 7.19
CA LEU A 140 9.45 -10.32 6.38
C LEU A 140 8.55 -9.32 7.10
N GLY A 141 8.32 -9.55 8.39
CA GLY A 141 7.50 -8.70 9.24
C GLY A 141 8.09 -7.31 9.37
N ILE A 142 9.37 -7.19 9.71
CA ILE A 142 10.06 -5.90 9.85
C ILE A 142 10.10 -5.16 8.50
N HIS A 143 10.35 -5.87 7.40
CA HIS A 143 10.38 -5.28 6.06
C HIS A 143 9.04 -4.63 5.70
N GLU A 144 7.94 -5.38 5.81
CA GLU A 144 6.60 -4.88 5.48
C GLU A 144 6.08 -3.86 6.51
N LEU A 145 6.47 -4.00 7.79
CA LEU A 145 6.17 -2.99 8.81
C LEU A 145 6.90 -1.68 8.53
N GLY A 146 8.13 -1.73 8.01
CA GLY A 146 8.86 -0.55 7.55
C GLY A 146 8.05 0.22 6.51
N HIS A 147 7.58 -0.46 5.47
CA HIS A 147 6.70 0.14 4.45
C HIS A 147 5.40 0.68 5.03
N TYR A 148 4.79 -0.04 5.99
CA TYR A 148 3.59 0.41 6.69
C TYR A 148 3.83 1.71 7.47
N PHE A 149 4.94 1.81 8.21
CA PHE A 149 5.28 3.00 8.99
C PHE A 149 5.59 4.20 8.10
N VAL A 150 6.33 4.01 7.00
CA VAL A 150 6.61 5.06 6.01
C VAL A 150 5.30 5.54 5.37
N SER A 151 4.45 4.62 4.92
CA SER A 151 3.13 4.97 4.36
C SER A 151 2.28 5.77 5.35
N LYS A 152 2.25 5.34 6.62
CA LYS A 152 1.52 6.03 7.69
C LYS A 152 2.08 7.44 7.96
N LYS A 153 3.41 7.60 7.98
CA LYS A 153 4.08 8.90 8.12
C LYS A 153 3.71 9.84 6.97
N HIS A 154 3.64 9.32 5.75
CA HIS A 154 3.27 10.08 4.56
C HIS A 154 1.76 10.17 4.33
N ASN A 155 0.92 9.82 5.32
CA ASN A 155 -0.54 9.92 5.22
C ASN A 155 -1.13 9.11 4.05
N VAL A 156 -0.44 8.05 3.62
CA VAL A 156 -0.87 7.11 2.58
C VAL A 156 -1.55 5.91 3.24
N ALA A 157 -2.77 5.59 2.84
CA ALA A 157 -3.46 4.41 3.33
C ALA A 157 -2.75 3.13 2.87
N ALA A 158 -2.19 2.37 3.80
CA ALA A 158 -1.64 1.04 3.59
C ALA A 158 -2.44 -0.03 4.34
N SER A 159 -2.49 -1.25 3.81
CA SER A 159 -3.03 -2.40 4.54
C SER A 159 -2.04 -2.94 5.57
N LEU A 160 -2.54 -3.76 6.50
CA LEU A 160 -1.68 -4.63 7.28
C LEU A 160 -0.98 -5.66 6.35
N PRO A 161 0.19 -6.20 6.74
CA PRO A 161 0.91 -7.19 5.93
C PRO A 161 0.04 -8.42 5.63
N PHE A 162 0.03 -8.83 4.36
CA PHE A 162 -0.57 -10.07 3.90
C PHE A 162 0.52 -11.11 3.67
N PHE A 163 0.57 -12.12 4.52
CA PHE A 163 1.48 -13.25 4.36
C PHE A 163 0.90 -14.27 3.37
N ILE A 164 1.75 -14.81 2.51
CA ILE A 164 1.35 -15.79 1.50
C ILE A 164 1.94 -17.15 1.88
N PRO A 165 1.16 -18.02 2.55
CA PRO A 165 1.63 -19.36 2.94
C PRO A 165 1.78 -20.23 1.70
N ILE A 166 2.87 -21.01 1.65
CA ILE A 166 3.03 -22.09 0.67
C ILE A 166 3.25 -23.39 1.43
N PRO A 167 2.52 -24.47 1.11
CA PRO A 167 2.79 -25.76 1.71
C PRO A 167 4.24 -26.19 1.42
N PRO A 168 4.92 -26.85 2.39
CA PRO A 168 6.29 -27.30 2.22
C PRO A 168 6.44 -28.10 0.93
N ASN A 169 7.29 -27.65 0.02
CA ASN A 169 7.51 -28.31 -1.25
C ASN A 169 9.01 -28.32 -1.59
N PRO A 170 9.50 -29.30 -2.38
CA PRO A 170 10.92 -29.46 -2.69
C PRO A 170 11.51 -28.36 -3.62
N VAL A 171 10.66 -27.62 -4.31
CA VAL A 171 11.00 -26.49 -5.22
C VAL A 171 11.09 -25.15 -4.48
N LEU A 172 10.25 -24.93 -3.46
CA LEU A 172 10.19 -23.70 -2.65
C LEU A 172 10.32 -24.05 -1.16
N PRO A 173 11.56 -24.19 -0.66
CA PRO A 173 11.82 -24.70 0.69
C PRO A 173 11.49 -23.68 1.81
N LEU A 174 11.03 -22.48 1.47
CA LEU A 174 10.79 -21.42 2.44
C LEU A 174 9.47 -21.58 3.20
N GLY A 175 8.48 -22.28 2.64
CA GLY A 175 7.14 -22.39 3.23
C GLY A 175 6.30 -21.11 3.13
N THR A 176 6.75 -20.13 2.37
CA THR A 176 6.04 -18.86 2.09
C THR A 176 6.57 -18.23 0.80
N LEU A 177 5.73 -17.44 0.12
CA LEU A 177 6.19 -16.52 -0.95
C LEU A 177 6.66 -15.18 -0.39
N GLY A 178 6.48 -14.94 0.91
CA GLY A 178 6.74 -13.67 1.56
C GLY A 178 5.47 -13.01 2.07
N ALA A 179 5.62 -11.72 2.38
CA ALA A 179 4.54 -10.85 2.82
C ALA A 179 4.48 -9.63 1.92
N VAL A 180 3.28 -9.07 1.72
CA VAL A 180 3.08 -7.84 0.94
C VAL A 180 2.08 -6.92 1.61
N ILE A 181 2.34 -5.62 1.61
CA ILE A 181 1.32 -4.60 1.87
C ILE A 181 0.59 -4.22 0.57
N SER A 182 -0.71 -4.01 0.67
CA SER A 182 -1.50 -3.39 -0.39
C SER A 182 -1.54 -1.88 -0.15
N MET A 183 -0.89 -1.13 -1.03
CA MET A 183 -1.04 0.33 -1.09
C MET A 183 -2.44 0.65 -1.63
N ARG A 184 -3.24 1.33 -0.82
CA ARG A 184 -4.66 1.61 -1.08
C ARG A 184 -4.90 3.02 -1.62
N GLU A 185 -3.88 3.85 -1.50
CA GLU A 185 -3.86 5.18 -2.07
C GLU A 185 -2.66 5.27 -3.03
N PRO A 186 -2.87 5.83 -4.21
CA PRO A 186 -1.80 6.10 -5.15
C PRO A 186 -0.79 7.07 -4.52
N ILE A 187 0.47 6.83 -4.81
CA ILE A 187 1.60 7.45 -4.11
C ILE A 187 1.78 8.86 -4.66
N PRO A 188 1.64 9.91 -3.84
CA PRO A 188 1.63 11.29 -4.33
C PRO A 188 2.98 11.76 -4.89
N ASN A 189 4.09 11.13 -4.49
CA ASN A 189 5.43 11.45 -4.98
C ASN A 189 6.34 10.21 -4.89
N ARG A 190 7.19 9.95 -5.90
CA ARG A 190 8.16 8.83 -5.89
C ARG A 190 9.06 8.83 -4.64
N LYS A 191 9.28 9.99 -4.02
CA LYS A 191 10.04 10.14 -2.76
C LYS A 191 9.36 9.51 -1.53
N ALA A 192 8.07 9.16 -1.60
CA ALA A 192 7.35 8.54 -0.47
C ALA A 192 7.55 7.01 -0.36
N LEU A 193 8.35 6.42 -1.26
CA LEU A 193 8.65 4.98 -1.31
C LEU A 193 10.07 4.63 -0.85
N ILE A 194 10.90 5.61 -0.49
CA ILE A 194 12.33 5.44 -0.22
C ILE A 194 12.61 5.80 1.24
#